data_AF-A0A956X3X1-F1
#
_entry.id   AF-A0A956X3X1-F1
#
_cell.length_a   1.000
_cell.length_b   1.000
_cell.length_c   1.000
_cell.angle_alpha   90.00
_cell.angle_beta   90.00
_cell.angle_gamma   90.00
#
_symmetry.space_group_name_H-M   'P 1'
#
loop_
_entity.id
_entity.type
_entity.pdbx_description
1 polymer ?
#
loop_
_entity_poly.entity_id
_entity_poly.type
_entity_poly.pdbx_seq_one_letter_code
_entity_poly.pdbx_strand_id
1 'polypeptide(L)'
;CGVQGRSNLEALRVLFPLTRVVAYDHRLRNALSFADEVEDKYGLEVRIAQNPREAVTGCDLVVTAGPILRTPHATIQPGWLDEGAFASLVDFDSYWHPAAMAETDKFCTDDIPQLEHYRDIGYFQNIPPIHASLGELVTGQKNGRESSSERTMACNLGLALDDMATAPLVLRNAKARGLGTWLEL
;
A
#
# COMPACT_ATOMS: atom_id res chain seq x y z
N CYS A 1 -4.51 -10.80 2.87
CA CYS A 1 -3.75 -11.62 1.91
C CYS A 1 -4.52 -11.91 0.60
N GLY A 2 -4.98 -10.88 -0.13
CA GLY A 2 -5.69 -11.02 -1.42
C GLY A 2 -4.81 -10.64 -2.63
N VAL A 3 -5.44 -10.28 -3.75
CA VAL A 3 -4.75 -9.81 -4.98
C VAL A 3 -3.90 -8.57 -4.71
N GLN A 4 -4.43 -7.61 -3.96
CA GLN A 4 -3.72 -6.37 -3.63
C GLN A 4 -2.46 -6.63 -2.80
N GLY A 5 -2.55 -7.51 -1.79
CA GLY A 5 -1.39 -7.90 -0.98
C GLY A 5 -0.29 -8.60 -1.80
N ARG A 6 -0.68 -9.49 -2.73
CA ARG A 6 0.27 -10.18 -3.64
C ARG A 6 0.97 -9.21 -4.57
N SER A 7 0.20 -8.33 -5.20
CA SER A 7 0.72 -7.36 -6.18
C SER A 7 1.63 -6.33 -5.52
N ASN A 8 1.28 -5.87 -4.31
CA ASN A 8 2.13 -4.95 -3.55
C ASN A 8 3.43 -5.61 -3.09
N LEU A 9 3.40 -6.87 -2.65
CA LEU A 9 4.63 -7.61 -2.34
C LEU A 9 5.53 -7.72 -3.58
N GLU A 10 4.95 -8.08 -4.73
CA GLU A 10 5.69 -8.19 -5.99
C GLU A 10 6.33 -6.84 -6.38
N ALA A 11 5.58 -5.75 -6.28
CA ALA A 11 6.09 -4.40 -6.57
C ALA A 11 7.18 -3.96 -5.59
N LEU A 12 6.98 -4.13 -4.28
CA LEU A 12 7.96 -3.73 -3.26
C LEU A 12 9.25 -4.54 -3.37
N ARG A 13 9.18 -5.82 -3.70
CA ARG A 13 10.37 -6.67 -3.90
C ARG A 13 11.25 -6.18 -5.06
N VAL A 14 10.69 -5.50 -6.06
CA VAL A 14 11.49 -4.93 -7.17
C VAL A 14 12.39 -3.79 -6.68
N LEU A 15 11.94 -3.04 -5.67
CA LEU A 15 12.65 -1.85 -5.18
C LEU A 15 13.43 -2.11 -3.88
N PHE A 16 12.99 -3.06 -3.05
CA PHE A 16 13.53 -3.30 -1.73
C PHE A 16 14.06 -4.73 -1.60
N PRO A 17 15.21 -4.94 -0.92
CA PRO A 17 15.75 -6.26 -0.62
C PRO A 17 14.98 -6.88 0.55
N LEU A 18 13.75 -7.31 0.31
CA LEU A 18 12.89 -7.92 1.33
C LEU A 18 13.54 -9.19 1.88
N THR A 19 13.62 -9.30 3.21
CA THR A 19 14.25 -10.44 3.91
C THR A 19 13.23 -11.43 4.48
N ARG A 20 12.05 -10.94 4.85
CA ARG A 20 10.93 -11.73 5.41
C ARG A 20 9.61 -11.03 5.16
N VAL A 21 8.52 -11.79 5.20
CA VAL A 21 7.15 -11.25 5.15
C VAL A 21 6.40 -11.69 6.40
N VAL A 22 5.64 -10.78 7.00
CA VAL A 22 4.67 -11.14 8.03
C VAL A 22 3.27 -10.93 7.48
N ALA A 23 2.53 -12.02 7.34
CA ALA A 23 1.22 -12.02 6.69
C ALA A 23 0.10 -12.18 7.71
N TYR A 24 -0.93 -11.33 7.62
CA TYR A 24 -2.17 -11.47 8.38
C TYR A 24 -3.38 -11.40 7.46
N ASP A 25 -4.35 -12.27 7.71
CA ASP A 25 -5.68 -12.22 7.15
C ASP A 25 -6.67 -12.77 8.17
N HIS A 26 -7.84 -12.13 8.31
CA HIS A 26 -8.93 -12.64 9.16
C HIS A 26 -9.33 -14.08 8.81
N ARG A 27 -9.09 -14.51 7.56
CA ARG A 27 -9.24 -15.90 7.11
C ARG A 27 -7.87 -16.55 7.02
N LEU A 28 -7.57 -17.42 7.99
CA LEU A 28 -6.29 -18.16 8.05
C LEU A 28 -5.93 -18.84 6.72
N ARG A 29 -6.92 -19.42 6.01
CA ARG A 29 -6.70 -20.06 4.71
C ARG A 29 -6.08 -19.13 3.67
N ASN A 30 -6.47 -17.85 3.65
CA ASN A 30 -5.92 -16.87 2.73
C ASN A 30 -4.48 -16.52 3.07
N ALA A 31 -4.16 -16.45 4.37
CA ALA A 31 -2.81 -16.18 4.85
C ALA A 31 -1.86 -17.34 4.52
N LEU A 32 -2.31 -18.59 4.74
CA LEU A 32 -1.56 -19.80 4.37
C LEU A 32 -1.31 -19.89 2.86
N SER A 33 -2.36 -19.76 2.04
CA SER A 33 -2.21 -19.76 0.58
C SER A 33 -1.29 -18.65 0.07
N PHE A 34 -1.30 -17.48 0.71
CA PHE A 34 -0.36 -16.41 0.38
C PHE A 34 1.08 -16.77 0.77
N ALA A 35 1.29 -17.38 1.93
CA ALA A 35 2.62 -17.83 2.34
C ALA A 35 3.19 -18.86 1.37
N ASP A 36 2.42 -19.91 1.05
CA ASP A 36 2.83 -20.97 0.12
C ASP A 36 3.26 -20.36 -1.24
N GLU A 37 2.42 -19.48 -1.82
CA GLU A 37 2.72 -18.83 -3.10
C GLU A 37 3.98 -17.94 -3.06
N VAL A 38 4.21 -17.24 -1.94
CA VAL A 38 5.34 -16.33 -1.79
C VAL A 38 6.64 -17.11 -1.58
N GLU A 39 6.60 -18.17 -0.78
CA GLU A 39 7.73 -19.08 -0.58
C GLU A 39 8.08 -19.77 -1.90
N ASP A 40 7.09 -20.31 -2.62
CA ASP A 40 7.30 -21.01 -3.89
C ASP A 40 7.82 -20.08 -5.00
N LYS A 41 7.22 -18.89 -5.17
CA LYS A 41 7.54 -17.98 -6.29
C LYS A 41 8.82 -17.17 -6.04
N TYR A 42 9.11 -16.83 -4.77
CA TYR A 42 10.15 -15.86 -4.45
C TYR A 42 11.21 -16.36 -3.47
N GLY A 43 11.02 -17.52 -2.82
CA GLY A 43 11.93 -18.03 -1.80
C GLY A 43 12.04 -17.13 -0.57
N LEU A 44 10.99 -16.36 -0.27
CA LEU A 44 10.94 -15.45 0.87
C LEU A 44 10.23 -16.12 2.04
N GLU A 45 10.84 -16.13 3.23
CA GLU A 45 10.23 -16.64 4.46
C GLU A 45 8.95 -15.85 4.78
N VAL A 46 7.84 -16.56 5.01
CA VAL A 46 6.57 -15.94 5.42
C VAL A 46 6.15 -16.43 6.79
N ARG A 47 6.08 -15.50 7.75
CA ARG A 47 5.48 -15.75 9.06
C ARG A 47 4.00 -15.38 9.03
N ILE A 48 3.12 -16.32 9.39
CA ILE A 48 1.71 -16.01 9.64
C ILE A 48 1.57 -15.36 11.01
N ALA A 49 1.09 -14.11 11.05
CA ALA A 49 0.78 -13.41 12.29
C ALA A 49 -0.53 -13.92 12.90
N GLN A 50 -0.57 -14.04 14.23
CA GLN A 50 -1.77 -14.50 14.95
C GLN A 50 -2.82 -13.39 15.13
N ASN A 51 -2.40 -12.14 15.07
CA ASN A 51 -3.23 -10.96 15.22
C ASN A 51 -2.66 -9.81 14.38
N PRO A 52 -3.45 -8.74 14.12
CA PRO A 52 -3.00 -7.63 13.29
C PRO A 52 -1.73 -6.94 13.80
N ARG A 53 -1.56 -6.81 15.13
CA ARG A 53 -0.39 -6.14 15.72
C ARG A 53 0.91 -6.81 15.32
N GLU A 54 0.95 -8.14 15.35
CA GLU A 54 2.12 -8.90 14.93
C GLU A 54 2.52 -8.69 13.47
N ALA A 55 1.58 -8.32 12.59
CA ALA A 55 1.88 -8.02 11.18
C ALA A 55 2.35 -6.57 10.96
N VAL A 56 2.19 -5.68 11.95
CA VAL A 56 2.56 -4.28 11.86
C VAL A 56 3.87 -4.02 12.62
N THR A 57 3.95 -4.41 13.89
CA THR A 57 5.11 -4.13 14.75
C THR A 57 6.32 -4.96 14.33
N GLY A 58 7.49 -4.31 14.25
CA GLY A 58 8.74 -4.92 13.81
C GLY A 58 8.93 -5.03 12.29
N CYS A 59 8.04 -4.41 11.50
CA CYS A 59 8.09 -4.36 10.04
C CYS A 59 8.52 -2.96 9.56
N ASP A 60 9.51 -2.90 8.66
CA ASP A 60 9.96 -1.65 8.04
C ASP A 60 8.93 -1.11 7.02
N LEU A 61 8.18 -2.02 6.40
CA LEU A 61 7.16 -1.75 5.39
C LEU A 61 5.86 -2.44 5.81
N VAL A 62 4.77 -1.67 5.87
CA VAL A 62 3.44 -2.17 6.22
C VAL A 62 2.48 -1.88 5.08
N VAL A 63 1.75 -2.89 4.61
CA VAL A 63 0.71 -2.72 3.57
C VAL A 63 -0.64 -3.12 4.13
N THR A 64 -1.61 -2.23 4.10
CA THR A 64 -3.01 -2.55 4.41
C THR A 64 -3.81 -2.67 3.12
N ALA A 65 -4.58 -3.75 2.99
CA ALA A 65 -5.27 -4.11 1.76
C ALA A 65 -6.55 -4.92 2.03
N GLY A 66 -7.44 -4.38 2.86
CA GLY A 66 -8.79 -4.89 3.06
C GLY A 66 -9.88 -4.08 2.35
N PRO A 67 -11.15 -4.27 2.74
CA PRO A 67 -12.26 -3.49 2.23
C PRO A 67 -12.12 -2.01 2.61
N ILE A 68 -12.40 -1.13 1.66
CA ILE A 68 -12.51 0.31 1.90
C ILE A 68 -13.85 0.58 2.62
N LEU A 69 -13.78 1.21 3.79
CA LEU A 69 -14.91 1.50 4.65
C LEU A 69 -15.01 3.00 4.91
N ARG A 70 -16.23 3.55 4.84
CA ARG A 70 -16.48 4.96 5.15
C ARG A 70 -16.26 5.29 6.63
N THR A 71 -16.66 4.37 7.50
CA THR A 71 -16.31 4.40 8.92
C THR A 71 -15.15 3.44 9.12
N PRO A 72 -13.94 3.93 9.45
CA PRO A 72 -12.80 3.07 9.68
C PRO A 72 -13.09 2.01 10.75
N HIS A 73 -12.72 0.77 10.47
CA HIS A 73 -12.65 -0.29 11.48
C HIS A 73 -11.57 -0.01 12.52
N ALA A 74 -10.55 0.79 12.18
CA ALA A 74 -9.54 1.32 13.10
C ALA A 74 -8.81 0.21 13.88
N THR A 75 -8.46 -0.89 13.20
CA THR A 75 -7.78 -2.05 13.79
C THR A 75 -6.39 -1.72 14.34
N ILE A 76 -5.59 -1.00 13.56
CA ILE A 76 -4.19 -0.70 13.83
C ILE A 76 -4.15 0.47 14.81
N GLN A 77 -3.67 0.19 16.02
CA GLN A 77 -3.68 1.12 17.14
C GLN A 77 -2.40 1.98 17.21
N PRO A 78 -2.41 3.08 17.97
CA PRO A 78 -1.21 3.88 18.22
C PRO A 78 -0.07 3.05 18.80
N GLY A 79 1.16 3.41 18.42
CA GLY A 79 2.40 2.74 18.84
C GLY A 79 2.65 1.39 18.18
N TRP A 80 1.90 1.00 17.15
CA TRP A 80 2.12 -0.25 16.43
C TRP A 80 3.05 -0.11 15.24
N LEU A 81 3.04 1.07 14.57
CA LEU A 81 3.96 1.39 13.49
C LEU A 81 5.29 1.88 14.09
N ASP A 82 6.35 1.15 13.82
CA ASP A 82 7.66 1.45 14.39
C ASP A 82 8.25 2.74 13.81
N GLU A 83 9.15 3.35 14.57
CA GLU A 83 9.93 4.51 14.12
C GLU A 83 10.69 4.16 12.84
N GLY A 84 10.71 5.08 11.86
CA GLY A 84 11.36 4.84 10.57
C GLY A 84 10.55 4.01 9.56
N ALA A 85 9.43 3.39 9.96
CA ALA A 85 8.65 2.55 9.06
C ALA A 85 7.86 3.36 8.00
N PHE A 86 7.49 2.67 6.91
CA PHE A 86 6.59 3.18 5.88
C PHE A 86 5.32 2.33 5.78
N ALA A 87 4.15 2.99 5.73
CA ALA A 87 2.88 2.32 5.48
C ALA A 87 2.27 2.71 4.13
N SER A 88 1.86 1.70 3.36
CA SER A 88 1.09 1.85 2.13
C SER A 88 -0.36 1.43 2.38
N LEU A 89 -1.27 2.39 2.28
CA LEU A 89 -2.67 2.28 2.63
C LEU A 89 -3.50 2.08 1.35
N VAL A 90 -3.60 0.82 0.89
CA VAL A 90 -4.40 0.47 -0.31
C VAL A 90 -5.91 0.51 0.00
N ASP A 91 -6.26 0.38 1.28
CA ASP A 91 -7.63 0.36 1.78
C ASP A 91 -8.06 1.67 2.42
N PHE A 92 -7.46 2.79 1.99
CA PHE A 92 -7.68 4.12 2.55
C PHE A 92 -7.30 4.16 4.04
N ASP A 93 -8.06 4.87 4.88
CA ASP A 93 -7.88 4.92 6.32
C ASP A 93 -8.60 3.77 7.07
N SER A 94 -9.18 2.80 6.35
CA SER A 94 -10.14 1.83 6.91
C SER A 94 -9.62 1.06 8.12
N TYR A 95 -8.35 0.64 8.11
CA TYR A 95 -7.77 -0.12 9.23
C TYR A 95 -6.93 0.69 10.19
N TRP A 96 -6.64 1.96 9.90
CA TRP A 96 -5.80 2.77 10.77
C TRP A 96 -6.65 3.53 11.77
N HIS A 97 -6.34 3.38 13.05
CA HIS A 97 -6.94 4.23 14.06
C HIS A 97 -6.44 5.67 13.86
N PRO A 98 -7.29 6.71 13.97
CA PRO A 98 -6.87 8.10 13.76
C PRO A 98 -5.65 8.52 14.57
N ALA A 99 -5.60 8.12 15.85
CA ALA A 99 -4.45 8.37 16.72
C ALA A 99 -3.16 7.64 16.28
N ALA A 100 -3.26 6.52 15.55
CA ALA A 100 -2.09 5.84 14.98
C ALA A 100 -1.59 6.60 13.74
N MET A 101 -2.50 7.09 12.90
CA MET A 101 -2.13 7.93 11.76
C MET A 101 -1.48 9.25 12.23
N ALA A 102 -1.95 9.82 13.35
CA ALA A 102 -1.41 11.04 13.93
C ALA A 102 0.07 10.92 14.39
N GLU A 103 0.61 9.70 14.54
CA GLU A 103 2.03 9.46 14.82
C GLU A 103 2.91 9.56 13.56
N THR A 104 2.30 9.73 12.39
CA THR A 104 3.00 9.84 11.11
C THR A 104 3.61 11.23 10.95
N ASP A 105 4.88 11.29 10.59
CA ASP A 105 5.57 12.55 10.30
C ASP A 105 5.17 13.12 8.93
N LYS A 106 4.97 12.25 7.92
CA LYS A 106 4.54 12.62 6.57
C LYS A 106 3.45 11.70 6.04
N PHE A 107 2.25 12.25 5.85
CA PHE A 107 1.13 11.59 5.18
C PHE A 107 1.00 12.12 3.75
N CYS A 108 1.12 11.25 2.76
CA CYS A 108 1.10 11.62 1.34
C CYS A 108 -0.03 10.88 0.60
N THR A 109 -0.41 11.40 -0.56
CA THR A 109 -1.41 10.78 -1.45
C THR A 109 -0.97 10.93 -2.91
N ASP A 110 -1.65 10.29 -3.85
CA ASP A 110 -1.40 10.42 -5.28
C ASP A 110 -2.04 11.67 -5.87
N ASP A 111 -3.30 11.98 -5.51
CA ASP A 111 -4.02 13.17 -5.95
C ASP A 111 -4.81 13.84 -4.82
N ILE A 112 -4.42 15.08 -4.49
CA ILE A 112 -5.03 15.85 -3.40
C ILE A 112 -6.50 16.18 -3.71
N PRO A 113 -6.87 16.71 -4.89
CA PRO A 113 -8.27 16.98 -5.22
C PRO A 113 -9.18 15.75 -5.11
N GLN A 114 -8.72 14.57 -5.56
CA GLN A 114 -9.47 13.32 -5.45
C GLN A 114 -9.67 12.93 -3.99
N LEU A 115 -8.61 13.00 -3.16
CA LEU A 115 -8.73 12.71 -1.73
C LEU A 115 -9.71 13.66 -1.03
N GLU A 116 -9.65 14.97 -1.33
CA GLU A 116 -10.60 15.96 -0.80
C GLU A 116 -12.05 15.67 -1.24
N HIS A 117 -12.26 15.24 -2.48
CA HIS A 117 -13.59 14.80 -2.92
C HIS A 117 -14.09 13.59 -2.13
N TYR A 118 -13.23 12.62 -1.84
CA TYR A 118 -13.59 11.50 -0.97
C TYR A 118 -13.88 11.94 0.46
N ARG A 119 -13.21 12.99 0.94
CA ARG A 119 -13.50 13.62 2.23
C ARG A 119 -14.90 14.23 2.28
N ASP A 120 -15.31 14.94 1.23
CA ASP A 120 -16.65 15.54 1.14
C ASP A 120 -17.78 14.50 1.20
N ILE A 121 -17.54 13.29 0.67
CA ILE A 121 -18.51 12.19 0.71
C ILE A 121 -18.37 11.29 1.94
N GLY A 122 -17.52 11.66 2.91
CA GLY A 122 -17.47 11.07 4.25
C GLY A 122 -16.34 10.09 4.54
N TYR A 123 -15.35 9.93 3.66
CA TYR A 123 -14.09 9.21 3.97
C TYR A 123 -13.06 10.16 4.60
N PHE A 124 -11.93 9.65 5.12
CA PHE A 124 -10.79 10.49 5.52
C PHE A 124 -11.10 11.61 6.51
N GLN A 125 -12.06 11.38 7.43
CA GLN A 125 -12.55 12.42 8.33
C GLN A 125 -11.53 12.78 9.42
N ASN A 126 -10.62 11.87 9.75
CA ASN A 126 -9.65 12.04 10.85
C ASN A 126 -8.24 11.56 10.44
N ILE A 127 -7.76 12.04 9.29
CA ILE A 127 -6.39 11.77 8.82
C ILE A 127 -5.44 12.93 9.15
N PRO A 128 -4.12 12.70 9.17
CA PRO A 128 -3.14 13.77 9.31
C PRO A 128 -3.21 14.77 8.15
N PRO A 129 -2.64 15.98 8.31
CA PRO A 129 -2.46 16.90 7.20
C PRO A 129 -1.67 16.26 6.06
N ILE A 130 -2.08 16.54 4.82
CA ILE A 130 -1.38 16.03 3.64
C ILE A 130 -0.08 16.82 3.48
N HIS A 131 1.05 16.12 3.48
CA HIS A 131 2.38 16.70 3.29
C HIS A 131 2.67 16.99 1.82
N ALA A 132 2.39 16.02 0.94
CA ALA A 132 2.67 16.10 -0.49
C ALA A 132 1.79 15.13 -1.30
N SER A 133 1.56 15.50 -2.57
CA SER A 133 1.16 14.57 -3.63
C SER A 133 2.37 13.74 -4.12
N LEU A 134 2.11 12.58 -4.72
CA LEU A 134 3.15 11.74 -5.33
C LEU A 134 3.90 12.50 -6.43
N GLY A 135 3.19 13.32 -7.22
CA GLY A 135 3.81 14.16 -8.25
C GLY A 135 4.80 15.19 -7.68
N GLU A 136 4.47 15.85 -6.57
CA GLU A 136 5.39 16.77 -5.89
C GLU A 136 6.64 16.07 -5.35
N LEU A 137 6.49 14.84 -4.83
CA LEU A 137 7.62 14.04 -4.36
C LEU A 137 8.54 13.63 -5.51
N VAL A 138 7.97 13.07 -6.58
CA VAL A 138 8.74 12.57 -7.74
C VAL A 138 9.46 13.71 -8.48
N THR A 139 8.87 14.91 -8.51
CA THR A 139 9.49 16.09 -9.14
C THR A 139 10.42 16.87 -8.21
N GLY A 140 10.56 16.48 -6.95
CA GLY A 140 11.40 17.16 -5.96
C GLY A 140 10.86 18.52 -5.49
N GLN A 141 9.59 18.82 -5.73
CA GLN A 141 8.93 20.02 -5.20
C GLN A 141 8.72 19.93 -3.69
N LYS A 142 8.53 18.72 -3.17
CA LYS A 142 8.46 18.40 -1.74
C LYS A 142 9.45 17.29 -1.40
N ASN A 143 10.06 17.37 -0.23
CA ASN A 143 10.95 16.33 0.25
C ASN A 143 10.15 15.09 0.66
N GLY A 144 10.65 13.91 0.33
CA GLY A 144 10.19 12.65 0.90
C GLY A 144 10.70 12.49 2.33
N ARG A 145 11.12 11.27 2.69
CA ARG A 145 11.81 11.00 3.95
C ARG A 145 13.12 11.81 4.07
N GLU A 146 13.32 12.47 5.21
CA GLU A 146 14.48 13.30 5.54
C GLU A 146 15.30 12.75 6.72
N SER A 147 14.73 11.84 7.51
CA SER A 147 15.48 11.11 8.55
C SER A 147 15.10 9.63 8.61
N SER A 148 15.97 8.82 9.24
CA SER A 148 15.69 7.41 9.51
C SER A 148 14.61 7.20 10.58
N SER A 149 14.22 8.25 11.31
CA SER A 149 13.22 8.16 12.38
C SER A 149 11.79 8.41 11.90
N GLU A 150 11.62 9.08 10.76
CA GLU A 150 10.29 9.49 10.30
C GLU A 150 9.36 8.28 10.03
N ARG A 151 8.15 8.30 10.57
CA ARG A 151 7.06 7.45 10.12
C ARG A 151 6.44 8.10 8.90
N THR A 152 6.28 7.32 7.84
CA THR A 152 5.74 7.83 6.57
C THR A 152 4.55 6.97 6.14
N MET A 153 3.49 7.62 5.65
CA MET A 153 2.32 6.93 5.12
C MET A 153 2.00 7.45 3.72
N ALA A 154 1.64 6.54 2.82
CA ALA A 154 1.07 6.88 1.53
C ALA A 154 -0.32 6.24 1.41
N CYS A 155 -1.33 7.06 1.11
CA CYS A 155 -2.68 6.64 0.78
C CYS A 155 -2.97 7.03 -0.67
N ASN A 156 -2.69 6.10 -1.59
CA ASN A 156 -2.90 6.32 -3.02
C ASN A 156 -4.26 5.73 -3.41
N LEU A 157 -5.14 6.58 -3.95
CA LEU A 157 -6.52 6.23 -4.28
C LEU A 157 -6.62 5.51 -5.64
N GLY A 158 -5.62 5.65 -6.48
CA GLY A 158 -5.55 5.14 -7.83
C GLY A 158 -6.02 6.16 -8.85
N LEU A 159 -5.18 6.40 -9.85
CA LEU A 159 -5.46 7.31 -10.95
C LEU A 159 -5.52 6.55 -12.27
N ALA A 160 -6.51 6.86 -13.10
CA ALA A 160 -6.59 6.33 -14.47
C ALA A 160 -5.34 6.67 -15.30
N LEU A 161 -4.60 7.71 -14.90
CA LEU A 161 -3.31 8.06 -15.51
C LEU A 161 -2.27 6.94 -15.32
N ASP A 162 -2.26 6.24 -14.19
CA ASP A 162 -1.32 5.15 -13.91
C ASP A 162 -1.59 3.95 -14.84
N ASP A 163 -2.86 3.64 -15.07
CA ASP A 163 -3.29 2.63 -16.03
C ASP A 163 -2.87 3.02 -17.46
N MET A 164 -3.10 4.29 -17.83
CA MET A 164 -2.75 4.79 -19.16
C MET A 164 -1.25 4.98 -19.37
N ALA A 165 -0.45 5.09 -18.31
CA ALA A 165 1.00 5.07 -18.39
C ALA A 165 1.53 3.66 -18.65
N THR A 166 0.89 2.63 -18.10
CA THR A 166 1.34 1.22 -18.20
C THR A 166 0.76 0.48 -19.41
N ALA A 167 -0.51 0.70 -19.77
CA ALA A 167 -1.18 -0.02 -20.85
C ALA A 167 -0.48 0.10 -22.22
N PRO A 168 0.00 1.28 -22.67
CA PRO A 168 0.73 1.39 -23.93
C PRO A 168 2.07 0.63 -23.92
N LEU A 169 2.73 0.53 -22.76
CA LEU A 169 3.96 -0.25 -22.60
C LEU A 169 3.67 -1.74 -22.74
N VAL A 170 2.61 -2.23 -22.09
CA VAL A 170 2.14 -3.62 -22.23
C VAL A 170 1.79 -3.93 -23.69
N LEU A 171 1.02 -3.05 -24.35
CA LEU A 171 0.65 -3.23 -25.76
C LEU A 171 1.88 -3.27 -26.68
N ARG A 172 2.84 -2.35 -26.49
CA ARG A 172 4.09 -2.33 -27.26
C ARG A 172 4.87 -3.63 -27.09
N ASN A 173 5.01 -4.10 -25.84
CA ASN A 173 5.71 -5.34 -25.53
C ASN A 173 5.01 -6.58 -26.10
N ALA A 174 3.68 -6.62 -26.03
CA ALA A 174 2.89 -7.70 -26.62
C ALA A 174 3.06 -7.75 -28.14
N LYS A 175 2.96 -6.61 -28.83
CA LYS A 175 3.18 -6.51 -30.29
C LYS A 175 4.59 -6.97 -30.68
N ALA A 176 5.62 -6.50 -29.97
CA ALA A 176 7.01 -6.89 -30.24
C ALA A 176 7.26 -8.39 -30.07
N ARG A 177 6.47 -9.07 -29.23
CA ARG A 177 6.57 -10.51 -28.95
C ARG A 177 5.57 -11.36 -29.74
N GLY A 178 4.76 -10.75 -30.61
CA GLY A 178 3.70 -11.46 -31.33
C GLY A 178 2.63 -12.07 -30.42
N LEU A 179 2.37 -11.45 -29.27
CA LEU A 179 1.37 -11.91 -28.30
C LEU A 179 0.03 -11.17 -28.47
N GLY A 180 -1.07 -11.86 -28.14
CA GLY A 180 -2.43 -11.31 -28.13
C GLY A 180 -3.27 -11.70 -29.35
N THR A 181 -4.50 -11.19 -29.40
CA THR A 181 -5.49 -11.46 -30.46
C THR A 181 -6.11 -10.15 -30.92
N TRP A 182 -6.13 -9.89 -32.23
CA TRP A 182 -6.87 -8.77 -32.80
C TRP A 182 -8.36 -9.09 -32.83
N LEU A 183 -9.18 -8.15 -32.38
CA LEU A 183 -10.63 -8.23 -32.41
C LEU A 183 -11.16 -7.20 -33.42
N GLU A 184 -12.27 -7.52 -34.07
CA GLU A 184 -13.01 -6.55 -34.88
C GLU A 184 -13.69 -5.53 -33.97
N LEU A 185 -13.73 -4.27 -34.40
CA LEU A 185 -14.36 -3.15 -33.69
C LEU A 185 -15.84 -3.04 -34.05
#